data_AF-A0A7E4W6V7-F1
#
_entry.id   AF-A0A7E4W6V7-F1
#
_cell.length_a   1.000
_cell.length_b   1.000
_cell.length_c   1.000
_cell.angle_alpha   90.00
_cell.angle_beta   90.00
_cell.angle_gamma   90.00
#
_symmetry.space_group_name_H-M   'P 1'
#
loop_
_entity.id
_entity.type
_entity.pdbx_description
1 polymer ?
#
loop_
_entity_poly.entity_id
_entity_poly.type
_entity_poly.pdbx_seq_one_letter_code
_entity_poly.pdbx_strand_id
1 'polypeptide(L)'
;MGILQDVASGNATESTIFEALVDWMRKNQEYSLVFPKLLKHIDLYLVDEELVDMLFKPTELIDRTLLQVLLKEQQEKANKVQKFVNQNVINGTDDIRVIEGYKHWLELSDELLFSSTRQNNVVVDLKQQCVLNCLKLNLRYVASYIISVSKNTRDWECVVDHLKYNCSGPQVLYFKERAFRFICIHCSSSIDNIEVLYSTNIFEIDPNTTLIVPSENVVPTEMLFRWDSNTVGCLISGIPVINTHVVHMIGNQRCIIYQFFQPYVIESVKVLLNDTCSYYIAISTNKNCWTSVFEEENVTGWRIATFKKQPVMFIKIVGTKAPSKCFKLYKLECPAT
;
A
#
# COMPACT_ATOMS: atom_id res chain seq x y z
N MET A 1 17.89 -7.23 -37.76
CA MET A 1 16.56 -6.90 -38.30
C MET A 1 15.47 -7.02 -37.23
N GLY A 2 15.51 -8.00 -36.30
CA GLY A 2 14.50 -8.14 -35.23
C GLY A 2 14.38 -6.96 -34.24
N ILE A 3 15.51 -6.43 -33.74
CA ILE A 3 15.49 -5.32 -32.76
C ILE A 3 14.82 -4.04 -33.29
N LEU A 4 14.96 -3.74 -34.59
CA LEU A 4 14.29 -2.57 -35.19
C LEU A 4 12.76 -2.75 -35.26
N GLN A 5 12.28 -3.99 -35.39
CA GLN A 5 10.86 -4.33 -35.30
C GLN A 5 10.34 -4.24 -33.86
N ASP A 6 11.16 -4.66 -32.88
CA ASP A 6 10.81 -4.60 -31.44
C ASP A 6 10.83 -3.17 -30.89
N VAL A 7 11.75 -2.33 -31.36
CA VAL A 7 11.80 -0.89 -31.04
C VAL A 7 10.64 -0.15 -31.70
N ALA A 8 10.32 -0.45 -32.96
CA ALA A 8 9.18 0.15 -33.66
C ALA A 8 7.81 -0.28 -33.09
N SER A 9 7.75 -1.40 -32.37
CA SER A 9 6.53 -1.90 -31.70
C SER A 9 6.47 -1.57 -30.21
N GLY A 10 7.46 -0.88 -29.64
CA GLY A 10 7.48 -0.47 -28.23
C GLY A 10 7.72 -1.61 -27.23
N ASN A 11 8.16 -2.79 -27.69
CA ASN A 11 8.36 -3.97 -26.87
C ASN A 11 9.81 -4.18 -26.41
N ALA A 12 10.77 -3.43 -26.98
CA ALA A 12 12.18 -3.53 -26.59
C ALA A 12 12.44 -2.83 -25.24
N THR A 13 13.10 -3.52 -24.31
CA THR A 13 13.57 -2.91 -23.06
C THR A 13 14.87 -2.14 -23.29
N GLU A 14 15.15 -1.13 -22.44
CA GLU A 14 16.41 -0.37 -22.46
C GLU A 14 17.66 -1.28 -22.46
N SER A 15 17.62 -2.39 -21.71
CA SER A 15 18.68 -3.40 -21.71
C SER A 15 18.87 -4.07 -23.09
N THR A 16 17.79 -4.39 -23.79
CA THR A 16 17.83 -4.99 -25.14
C THR A 16 18.35 -4.00 -26.19
N ILE A 17 17.95 -2.73 -26.08
CA ILE A 17 18.44 -1.65 -26.95
C ILE A 17 19.92 -1.40 -26.69
N PHE A 18 20.33 -1.44 -25.43
CA PHE A 18 21.71 -1.28 -25.01
C PHE A 18 22.61 -2.41 -25.53
N GLU A 19 22.19 -3.68 -25.37
CA GLU A 19 22.91 -4.84 -25.92
C GLU A 19 23.13 -4.71 -27.43
N ALA A 20 22.08 -4.35 -28.17
CA ALA A 20 22.16 -4.12 -29.60
C ALA A 20 23.13 -3.00 -29.98
N LEU A 21 23.15 -1.92 -29.19
CA LEU A 21 24.05 -0.80 -29.37
C LEU A 21 25.51 -1.21 -29.11
N VAL A 22 25.78 -1.96 -28.03
CA VAL A 22 27.13 -2.45 -27.71
C VAL A 22 27.65 -3.36 -28.82
N ASP A 23 26.83 -4.26 -29.34
CA ASP A 23 27.21 -5.13 -30.47
C ASP A 23 27.48 -4.35 -31.75
N TRP A 24 26.74 -3.27 -31.99
CA TRP A 24 27.00 -2.36 -33.11
C TRP A 24 28.31 -1.60 -32.92
N MET A 25 28.57 -1.08 -31.72
CA MET A 25 29.82 -0.36 -31.38
C MET A 25 31.05 -1.25 -31.57
N ARG A 26 30.97 -2.52 -31.15
CA ARG A 26 32.06 -3.51 -31.35
C ARG A 26 32.42 -3.71 -32.82
N LYS A 27 31.42 -3.67 -33.71
CA LYS A 27 31.61 -3.83 -35.16
C LYS A 27 32.05 -2.55 -35.87
N ASN A 28 31.85 -1.38 -35.26
CA ASN A 28 32.04 -0.07 -35.87
C ASN A 28 32.98 0.83 -35.03
N GLN A 29 34.12 0.28 -34.60
CA GLN A 29 35.10 0.98 -33.74
C GLN A 29 35.67 2.27 -34.37
N GLU A 30 35.60 2.39 -35.68
CA GLU A 30 35.98 3.58 -36.46
C GLU A 30 35.19 4.84 -36.05
N TYR A 31 34.02 4.67 -35.45
CA TYR A 31 33.12 5.75 -35.01
C TYR A 31 33.14 5.98 -33.49
N SER A 32 34.24 5.65 -32.81
CA SER A 32 34.39 5.79 -31.35
C SER A 32 34.03 7.17 -30.80
N LEU A 33 34.26 8.23 -31.59
CA LEU A 33 33.89 9.61 -31.25
C LEU A 33 32.37 9.85 -31.13
N VAL A 34 31.55 8.98 -31.70
CA VAL A 34 30.08 9.08 -31.71
C VAL A 34 29.44 8.27 -30.59
N PHE A 35 30.15 7.29 -30.01
CA PHE A 35 29.62 6.42 -28.97
C PHE A 35 29.05 7.18 -27.75
N PRO A 36 29.72 8.22 -27.22
CA PRO A 36 29.17 8.99 -26.11
C PRO A 36 27.87 9.72 -26.46
N LYS A 37 27.70 10.12 -27.72
CA LYS A 37 26.47 10.78 -28.19
C LYS A 37 25.32 9.80 -28.30
N LEU A 38 25.59 8.57 -28.76
CA LEU A 38 24.59 7.51 -28.85
C LEU A 38 24.13 7.06 -27.45
N LEU A 39 25.07 6.92 -26.50
CA LEU A 39 24.72 6.58 -25.13
C LEU A 39 23.88 7.65 -24.42
N LYS A 40 23.93 8.92 -24.83
CA LYS A 40 23.04 9.96 -24.29
C LYS A 40 21.56 9.71 -24.62
N HIS A 41 21.26 8.90 -25.63
CA HIS A 41 19.90 8.54 -26.04
C HIS A 41 19.39 7.25 -25.38
N ILE A 42 20.22 6.57 -24.58
CA ILE A 42 19.82 5.41 -23.78
C ILE A 42 19.83 5.82 -22.32
N ASP A 43 18.80 5.45 -21.58
CA ASP A 43 18.72 5.64 -20.15
C ASP A 43 19.58 4.61 -19.41
N LEU A 44 20.87 4.91 -19.26
CA LEU A 44 21.87 3.99 -18.70
C LEU A 44 21.58 3.58 -17.24
N TYR A 45 20.81 4.39 -16.52
CA TYR A 45 20.38 4.09 -15.15
C TYR A 45 19.30 2.98 -15.08
N LEU A 46 18.69 2.63 -16.21
CA LEU A 46 17.73 1.51 -16.34
C LEU A 46 18.38 0.22 -16.84
N VAL A 47 19.67 0.26 -17.19
CA VAL A 47 20.44 -0.87 -17.70
C VAL A 47 21.16 -1.55 -16.52
N ASP A 48 21.14 -2.88 -16.50
CA ASP A 48 21.81 -3.67 -15.47
C ASP A 48 23.34 -3.41 -15.45
N GLU A 49 23.94 -3.31 -14.26
CA GLU A 49 25.39 -3.04 -14.11
C GLU A 49 26.27 -4.07 -14.84
N GLU A 50 25.84 -5.33 -14.87
CA GLU A 50 26.52 -6.42 -15.58
C GLU A 50 26.55 -6.19 -17.10
N LEU A 51 25.52 -5.55 -17.65
CA LEU A 51 25.48 -5.20 -19.07
C LEU A 51 26.35 -3.98 -19.33
N VAL A 52 26.34 -2.99 -18.45
CA VAL A 52 27.21 -1.80 -18.55
C VAL A 52 28.69 -2.21 -18.58
N ASP A 53 29.07 -3.25 -17.86
CA ASP A 53 30.41 -3.84 -17.88
C ASP A 53 30.86 -4.33 -19.28
N MET A 54 29.92 -4.63 -20.18
CA MET A 54 30.22 -5.01 -21.56
C MET A 54 30.86 -3.89 -22.39
N LEU A 55 30.73 -2.63 -21.96
CA LEU A 55 31.43 -1.50 -22.59
C LEU A 55 32.94 -1.52 -22.34
N PHE A 56 33.40 -2.27 -21.34
CA PHE A 56 34.79 -2.32 -20.93
C PHE A 56 35.50 -3.62 -21.30
N LYS A 57 34.77 -4.64 -21.77
CA LYS A 57 35.32 -5.96 -22.09
C LYS A 57 34.86 -6.45 -23.48
N PRO A 58 35.76 -6.99 -24.32
CA PRO A 58 37.23 -7.06 -24.22
C PRO A 58 37.97 -5.83 -24.76
N THR A 59 37.26 -4.95 -25.48
CA THR A 59 37.77 -3.68 -25.99
C THR A 59 37.15 -2.57 -25.15
N GLU A 60 37.96 -1.71 -24.53
CA GLU A 60 37.44 -0.50 -23.86
C GLU A 60 36.82 0.42 -24.93
N LEU A 61 35.52 0.25 -25.18
CA LEU A 61 34.80 1.03 -26.19
C LEU A 61 34.70 2.50 -25.77
N ILE A 62 34.68 2.75 -24.46
CA ILE A 62 34.52 4.07 -23.85
C ILE A 62 35.37 4.15 -22.57
N ASP A 63 35.94 5.32 -22.32
CA ASP A 63 36.64 5.64 -21.08
C ASP A 63 35.68 5.57 -19.87
N ARG A 64 36.10 4.84 -18.82
CA ARG A 64 35.37 4.72 -17.55
C ARG A 64 35.01 6.07 -16.95
N THR A 65 35.90 7.05 -17.07
CA THR A 65 35.70 8.40 -16.55
C THR A 65 34.55 9.10 -17.27
N LEU A 66 34.47 8.92 -18.59
CA LEU A 66 33.42 9.50 -19.42
C LEU A 66 32.07 8.83 -19.14
N LEU A 67 32.06 7.50 -18.94
CA LEU A 67 30.85 6.78 -18.57
C LEU A 67 30.31 7.25 -17.22
N GLN A 68 31.17 7.43 -16.23
CA GLN A 68 30.77 7.96 -14.91
C GLN A 68 30.18 9.36 -15.01
N VAL A 69 30.75 10.24 -15.86
CA VAL A 69 30.20 11.57 -16.11
C VAL A 69 28.83 11.49 -16.78
N LEU A 70 28.65 10.62 -17.79
CA LEU A 70 27.36 10.41 -18.46
C LEU A 70 26.30 9.84 -17.53
N LEU A 71 26.65 8.84 -16.72
CA LEU A 71 25.77 8.27 -15.68
C LEU A 71 25.39 9.33 -14.67
N LYS A 72 26.34 10.17 -14.22
CA LYS A 72 26.06 11.25 -13.28
C LYS A 72 25.18 12.35 -13.89
N GLU A 73 25.45 12.75 -15.13
CA GLU A 73 24.61 13.73 -15.87
C GLU A 73 23.18 13.19 -16.11
N GLN A 74 23.04 11.91 -16.46
CA GLN A 74 21.74 11.27 -16.65
C GLN A 74 21.03 11.05 -15.32
N GLN A 75 21.75 10.64 -14.28
CA GLN A 75 21.21 10.55 -12.92
C GLN A 75 20.81 11.92 -12.40
N GLU A 76 21.53 13.00 -12.66
CA GLU A 76 21.14 14.36 -12.27
C GLU A 76 19.91 14.85 -13.06
N LYS A 77 19.79 14.49 -14.34
CA LYS A 77 18.60 14.73 -15.16
C LYS A 77 17.40 13.88 -14.73
N ALA A 78 17.60 12.62 -14.39
CA ALA A 78 16.59 11.72 -13.85
C ALA A 78 16.22 12.10 -12.40
N ASN A 79 17.19 12.62 -11.62
CA ASN A 79 17.04 13.12 -10.26
C ASN A 79 16.36 14.50 -10.21
N LYS A 80 16.12 15.17 -11.35
CA LYS A 80 14.91 15.98 -11.50
C LYS A 80 13.72 15.03 -11.55
N VAL A 81 13.53 14.26 -10.48
CA VAL A 81 12.50 13.23 -10.46
C VAL A 81 11.16 13.93 -10.55
N GLN A 82 10.40 13.59 -11.58
CA GLN A 82 9.09 14.16 -11.77
C GLN A 82 8.19 13.70 -10.62
N LYS A 83 7.85 14.64 -9.73
CA LYS A 83 6.85 14.42 -8.69
C LYS A 83 5.48 14.58 -9.33
N PHE A 84 4.79 13.47 -9.53
CA PHE A 84 3.41 13.47 -10.00
C PHE A 84 2.46 13.78 -8.85
N VAL A 85 2.40 15.07 -8.50
CA VAL A 85 1.63 15.56 -7.35
C VAL A 85 0.14 15.32 -7.58
N ASN A 86 -0.48 14.48 -6.75
CA ASN A 86 -1.90 14.15 -6.78
C ASN A 86 -2.41 13.67 -8.16
N GLN A 87 -1.52 13.13 -8.99
CA GLN A 87 -1.83 12.58 -10.30
C GLN A 87 -1.45 11.11 -10.31
N ASN A 88 -2.36 10.26 -10.80
CA ASN A 88 -2.07 8.84 -10.97
C ASN A 88 -0.99 8.69 -12.05
N VAL A 89 0.05 7.93 -11.74
CA VAL A 89 1.15 7.64 -12.67
C VAL A 89 0.79 6.49 -13.62
N ILE A 90 -0.15 5.62 -13.24
CA ILE A 90 -0.61 4.51 -14.06
C ILE A 90 -1.59 5.03 -15.12
N ASN A 91 -1.22 4.93 -16.40
CA ASN A 91 -2.02 5.35 -17.54
C ASN A 91 -2.56 4.14 -18.30
N GLY A 92 -3.57 3.48 -17.73
CA GLY A 92 -4.30 2.39 -18.38
C GLY A 92 -3.72 0.99 -18.16
N THR A 93 -4.23 0.01 -18.90
CA THR A 93 -3.94 -1.42 -18.70
C THR A 93 -2.54 -1.86 -19.14
N ASP A 94 -1.86 -1.07 -19.98
CA ASP A 94 -0.57 -1.43 -20.58
C ASP A 94 0.64 -1.26 -19.63
N ASP A 95 0.40 -0.57 -18.51
CA ASP A 95 1.37 -0.39 -17.41
C ASP A 95 1.27 -1.52 -16.37
N ILE A 96 0.22 -2.34 -16.44
CA ILE A 96 -0.05 -3.41 -15.48
C ILE A 96 0.36 -4.75 -16.12
N ARG A 97 1.39 -5.38 -15.55
CA ARG A 97 1.80 -6.74 -15.92
C ARG A 97 1.42 -7.71 -14.81
N VAL A 98 0.36 -8.47 -15.03
CA VAL A 98 0.04 -9.60 -14.14
C VAL A 98 1.04 -10.72 -14.43
N ILE A 99 2.02 -10.91 -13.54
CA ILE A 99 2.96 -12.02 -13.67
C ILE A 99 2.42 -13.18 -12.83
N GLU A 100 1.68 -14.08 -13.47
CA GLU A 100 1.30 -15.35 -12.86
C GLU A 100 2.56 -16.19 -12.64
N GLY A 101 2.91 -16.48 -11.37
CA GLY A 101 3.98 -17.42 -11.02
C GLY A 101 5.23 -16.85 -10.35
N TYR A 102 5.25 -15.57 -9.94
CA TYR A 102 6.41 -15.04 -9.20
C TYR A 102 6.49 -15.61 -7.77
N LYS A 103 7.24 -16.71 -7.61
CA LYS A 103 7.68 -17.23 -6.31
C LYS A 103 9.04 -16.62 -5.97
N HIS A 104 9.10 -15.55 -5.19
CA HIS A 104 10.29 -15.32 -4.36
C HIS A 104 10.03 -14.36 -3.21
N TRP A 105 10.63 -14.67 -2.05
CA TRP A 105 10.74 -13.90 -0.79
C TRP A 105 9.76 -14.15 0.36
N LEU A 106 9.21 -15.35 0.50
CA LEU A 106 8.71 -15.82 1.80
C LEU A 106 9.45 -17.10 2.23
N GLU A 107 10.74 -16.94 2.55
CA GLU A 107 11.44 -17.79 3.55
C GLU A 107 11.40 -17.10 4.92
N LEU A 108 10.24 -16.56 5.29
CA LEU A 108 9.99 -16.03 6.63
C LEU A 108 8.87 -16.86 7.26
N SER A 109 9.31 -17.77 8.12
CA SER A 109 8.54 -18.63 9.05
C SER A 109 7.49 -19.54 8.41
N ASP A 110 7.85 -20.84 8.38
CA ASP A 110 7.09 -22.00 7.92
C ASP A 110 5.91 -22.40 8.84
N GLU A 111 5.23 -21.43 9.44
CA GLU A 111 4.04 -21.66 10.26
C GLU A 111 2.97 -20.62 9.91
N LEU A 112 2.20 -20.89 8.86
CA LEU A 112 0.76 -20.56 8.70
C LEU A 112 0.36 -20.79 7.23
N LEU A 113 0.13 -22.06 6.90
CA LEU A 113 -0.52 -22.47 5.65
C LEU A 113 -1.93 -21.86 5.56
N PHE A 114 -2.22 -21.17 4.45
CA PHE A 114 -3.56 -21.20 3.88
C PHE A 114 -3.51 -21.66 2.42
N SER A 115 -4.46 -22.55 2.14
CA SER A 115 -4.56 -23.45 1.02
C SER A 115 -5.02 -22.79 -0.28
N SER A 116 -4.60 -23.41 -1.39
CA SER A 116 -5.27 -23.52 -2.69
C SER A 116 -5.51 -22.23 -3.51
N THR A 117 -4.86 -22.26 -4.69
CA THR A 117 -5.27 -21.65 -5.97
C THR A 117 -5.12 -20.13 -6.13
N ARG A 118 -4.16 -19.75 -7.00
CA ARG A 118 -3.91 -18.43 -7.61
C ARG A 118 -3.31 -17.36 -6.67
N GLN A 119 -1.98 -17.40 -6.53
CA GLN A 119 -1.22 -16.23 -6.05
C GLN A 119 -1.35 -15.12 -7.10
N ASN A 120 -2.18 -14.11 -6.83
CA ASN A 120 -2.33 -12.92 -7.67
C ASN A 120 -1.22 -11.92 -7.33
N ASN A 121 -0.01 -12.22 -7.79
CA ASN A 121 1.09 -11.27 -7.71
C ASN A 121 0.94 -10.29 -8.87
N VAL A 122 0.61 -9.04 -8.56
CA VAL A 122 0.47 -7.99 -9.57
C VAL A 122 1.77 -7.20 -9.59
N VAL A 123 2.41 -7.11 -10.76
CA VAL A 123 3.58 -6.25 -10.96
C VAL A 123 3.19 -5.09 -11.87
N VAL A 124 3.38 -3.88 -11.40
CA VAL A 124 3.13 -2.66 -12.16
C VAL A 124 4.47 -2.08 -12.60
N ASP A 125 4.64 -1.84 -13.90
CA ASP A 125 5.79 -1.13 -14.47
C ASP A 125 5.35 0.28 -14.83
N LEU A 126 5.85 1.27 -14.08
CA LEU A 126 5.55 2.68 -14.28
C LEU A 126 6.23 3.26 -15.54
N LYS A 127 6.96 2.46 -16.31
CA LYS A 127 7.78 2.79 -17.50
C LYS A 127 8.99 3.67 -17.21
N GLN A 128 8.92 4.51 -16.19
CA GLN A 128 9.96 5.42 -15.75
C GLN A 128 10.08 5.43 -14.22
N GLN A 129 11.26 5.81 -13.73
CA GLN A 129 11.48 5.94 -12.28
C GLN A 129 10.80 7.22 -11.76
N CYS A 130 9.91 7.06 -10.79
CA CYS A 130 9.15 8.15 -10.19
C CYS A 130 9.37 8.18 -8.67
N VAL A 131 9.32 9.39 -8.10
CA VAL A 131 9.32 9.58 -6.65
C VAL A 131 7.88 9.66 -6.17
N LEU A 132 7.48 8.66 -5.40
CA LEU A 132 6.10 8.44 -4.95
C LEU A 132 6.09 8.09 -3.46
N ASN A 133 4.94 8.32 -2.82
CA ASN A 133 4.75 8.09 -1.40
C ASN A 133 3.31 7.69 -1.04
N CYS A 134 2.43 7.58 -2.02
CA CYS A 134 1.02 7.27 -1.83
C CYS A 134 0.58 6.23 -2.85
N LEU A 135 -0.11 5.21 -2.36
CA LEU A 135 -0.66 4.14 -3.17
C LEU A 135 -2.09 3.86 -2.69
N LYS A 136 -3.04 3.88 -3.63
CA LYS A 136 -4.43 3.55 -3.36
C LYS A 136 -4.79 2.25 -4.04
N LEU A 137 -5.47 1.38 -3.30
CA LEU A 137 -5.96 0.10 -3.78
C LEU A 137 -7.45 0.01 -3.55
N ASN A 138 -8.15 -0.72 -4.39
CA ASN A 138 -9.49 -1.18 -4.07
C ASN A 138 -9.51 -2.71 -4.00
N LEU A 139 -9.71 -3.26 -2.80
CA LEU A 139 -9.79 -4.68 -2.54
C LEU A 139 -11.24 -5.15 -2.65
N ARG A 140 -11.49 -6.14 -3.51
CA ARG A 140 -12.85 -6.66 -3.75
C ARG A 140 -13.39 -7.50 -2.59
N TYR A 141 -12.49 -8.23 -1.91
CA TYR A 141 -12.81 -9.06 -0.76
C TYR A 141 -11.82 -8.82 0.37
N VAL A 142 -12.09 -9.41 1.54
CA VAL A 142 -11.14 -9.39 2.66
C VAL A 142 -9.84 -10.04 2.23
N ALA A 143 -8.74 -9.32 2.39
CA ALA A 143 -7.42 -9.76 1.95
C ALA A 143 -6.32 -9.25 2.87
N SER A 144 -5.25 -10.04 2.93
CA SER A 144 -3.96 -9.67 3.49
C SER A 144 -2.99 -9.45 2.34
N TYR A 145 -2.14 -8.42 2.42
CA TYR A 145 -1.24 -8.09 1.32
C TYR A 145 0.11 -7.50 1.76
N ILE A 146 1.10 -7.63 0.90
CA ILE A 146 2.39 -6.94 0.99
C ILE A 146 2.57 -6.12 -0.28
N ILE A 147 3.16 -4.94 -0.12
CA ILE A 147 3.59 -4.11 -1.24
C ILE A 147 5.09 -3.92 -1.17
N SER A 148 5.76 -4.30 -2.25
CA SER A 148 7.19 -4.11 -2.45
C SER A 148 7.43 -3.22 -3.66
N VAL A 149 8.49 -2.43 -3.62
CA VAL A 149 8.90 -1.56 -4.72
C VAL A 149 10.32 -1.88 -5.16
N SER A 150 10.60 -1.67 -6.44
CA SER A 150 11.92 -1.91 -7.02
C SER A 150 12.27 -0.89 -8.09
N LYS A 151 13.58 -0.65 -8.28
CA LYS A 151 14.10 0.14 -9.40
C LYS A 151 14.36 -0.71 -10.64
N ASN A 152 14.74 -1.98 -10.45
CA ASN A 152 15.36 -2.84 -11.47
C ASN A 152 14.78 -4.26 -11.52
N THR A 153 13.69 -4.56 -10.80
CA THR A 153 13.08 -5.91 -10.64
C THR A 153 13.92 -6.97 -9.92
N ARG A 154 15.17 -6.66 -9.56
CA ARG A 154 16.07 -7.55 -8.81
C ARG A 154 15.98 -7.26 -7.30
N ASP A 155 16.07 -5.98 -6.95
CA ASP A 155 16.09 -5.52 -5.56
C ASP A 155 14.70 -5.02 -5.16
N TRP A 156 14.00 -5.79 -4.34
CA TRP A 156 12.67 -5.46 -3.84
C TRP A 156 12.73 -4.99 -2.39
N GLU A 157 12.16 -3.82 -2.14
CA GLU A 157 12.01 -3.27 -0.80
C GLU A 157 10.54 -3.28 -0.39
N CYS A 158 10.22 -3.95 0.72
CA CYS A 158 8.88 -3.92 1.29
C CYS A 158 8.58 -2.54 1.88
N VAL A 159 7.53 -1.89 1.36
CA VAL A 159 7.08 -0.57 1.84
C VAL A 159 5.82 -0.66 2.71
N VAL A 160 5.02 -1.72 2.54
CA VAL A 160 3.82 -1.97 3.33
C VAL A 160 3.72 -3.46 3.62
N ASP A 161 3.65 -3.82 4.90
CA ASP A 161 3.38 -5.19 5.36
C ASP A 161 2.04 -5.26 6.09
N HIS A 162 1.01 -5.71 5.38
CA HIS A 162 -0.32 -5.93 5.92
C HIS A 162 -0.72 -7.41 5.96
N LEU A 163 0.23 -8.35 6.08
CA LEU A 163 -0.10 -9.78 6.14
C LEU A 163 -0.99 -10.15 7.34
N LYS A 164 -0.85 -9.41 8.45
CA LYS A 164 -1.50 -9.72 9.73
C LYS A 164 -2.91 -9.13 9.85
N TYR A 165 -3.36 -8.38 8.85
CA TYR A 165 -4.60 -7.60 8.92
C TYR A 165 -5.61 -8.02 7.86
N ASN A 166 -6.88 -8.06 8.25
CA ASN A 166 -8.00 -8.41 7.39
C ASN A 166 -8.55 -7.18 6.65
N CYS A 167 -7.75 -6.63 5.73
CA CYS A 167 -8.08 -5.41 4.99
C CYS A 167 -9.21 -5.68 3.97
N SER A 168 -10.02 -4.67 3.65
CA SER A 168 -11.03 -4.77 2.59
C SER A 168 -11.39 -3.41 2.01
N GLY A 169 -11.99 -3.37 0.82
CA GLY A 169 -12.45 -2.12 0.20
C GLY A 169 -11.31 -1.15 -0.14
N PRO A 170 -11.58 0.17 -0.16
CA PRO A 170 -10.61 1.20 -0.48
C PRO A 170 -9.49 1.28 0.56
N GLN A 171 -8.25 1.22 0.09
CA GLN A 171 -7.03 1.41 0.88
C GLN A 171 -6.35 2.68 0.39
N VAL A 172 -5.92 3.53 1.32
CA VAL A 172 -5.07 4.70 1.03
C VAL A 172 -3.84 4.55 1.89
N LEU A 173 -2.72 4.19 1.25
CA LEU A 173 -1.49 3.83 1.90
C LEU A 173 -0.47 4.93 1.69
N TYR A 174 0.19 5.32 2.79
CA TYR A 174 1.29 6.26 2.77
C TYR A 174 2.55 5.57 3.25
N PHE A 175 3.66 5.83 2.58
CA PHE A 175 4.97 5.32 2.94
C PHE A 175 6.01 6.42 2.73
N LYS A 176 7.23 6.22 3.25
CA LYS A 176 8.31 7.19 3.09
C LYS A 176 8.59 7.45 1.60
N GLU A 177 8.78 8.71 1.22
CA GLU A 177 9.11 9.12 -0.15
C GLU A 177 10.28 8.32 -0.71
N ARG A 178 10.04 7.62 -1.82
CA ARG A 178 11.01 6.73 -2.47
C ARG A 178 10.91 6.82 -3.99
N ALA A 179 12.05 6.64 -4.65
CA ALA A 179 12.14 6.57 -6.10
C ALA A 179 12.15 5.11 -6.56
N PHE A 180 11.15 4.70 -7.34
CA PHE A 180 11.03 3.35 -7.88
C PHE A 180 10.33 3.35 -9.24
N ARG A 181 10.47 2.25 -9.97
CA ARG A 181 9.82 2.03 -11.28
C ARG A 181 8.81 0.90 -11.22
N PHE A 182 9.09 -0.12 -10.43
CA PHE A 182 8.26 -1.32 -10.32
C PHE A 182 7.59 -1.38 -8.95
N ILE A 183 6.35 -1.85 -8.95
CA ILE A 183 5.57 -2.13 -7.74
C ILE A 183 5.13 -3.59 -7.84
N CYS A 184 5.34 -4.37 -6.80
CA CYS A 184 4.79 -5.71 -6.67
C CYS A 184 3.81 -5.72 -5.52
N ILE A 185 2.58 -6.15 -5.81
CA ILE A 185 1.53 -6.33 -4.81
C ILE A 185 1.27 -7.83 -4.71
N HIS A 186 1.63 -8.39 -3.56
CA HIS A 186 1.30 -9.74 -3.18
C HIS A 186 0.00 -9.70 -2.40
N CYS A 187 -1.11 -10.13 -2.99
CA CYS A 187 -2.42 -10.07 -2.37
C CYS A 187 -3.06 -11.46 -2.31
N SER A 188 -3.71 -11.78 -1.19
CA SER A 188 -4.49 -13.03 -1.06
C SER A 188 -5.81 -13.00 -1.83
N SER A 189 -6.17 -11.87 -2.45
CA SER A 189 -7.42 -11.69 -3.21
C SER A 189 -7.23 -10.83 -4.47
N SER A 190 -8.31 -10.62 -5.21
CA SER A 190 -8.33 -9.77 -6.40
C SER A 190 -8.33 -8.27 -6.04
N ILE A 191 -7.59 -7.51 -6.84
CA ILE A 191 -7.49 -6.05 -6.76
C ILE A 191 -8.24 -5.48 -7.96
N ASP A 192 -9.16 -4.53 -7.72
CA ASP A 192 -9.99 -3.96 -8.79
C ASP A 192 -9.34 -2.71 -9.40
N ASN A 193 -8.74 -1.84 -8.58
CA ASN A 193 -8.10 -0.60 -9.03
C ASN A 193 -6.83 -0.31 -8.24
N ILE A 194 -5.83 0.26 -8.92
CA ILE A 194 -4.54 0.67 -8.35
C ILE A 194 -4.27 2.10 -8.83
N GLU A 195 -4.04 3.01 -7.90
CA GLU A 195 -3.54 4.35 -8.19
C GLU A 195 -2.25 4.59 -7.43
N VAL A 196 -1.27 5.21 -8.08
CA VAL A 196 0.03 5.51 -7.47
C VAL A 196 0.35 6.96 -7.76
N LEU A 197 0.67 7.71 -6.72
CA LEU A 197 0.83 9.17 -6.82
C LEU A 197 1.79 9.69 -5.76
N TYR A 198 2.22 10.94 -5.96
CA TYR A 198 2.91 11.70 -4.93
C TYR A 198 1.91 12.58 -4.18
N SER A 199 1.73 12.35 -2.89
CA SER A 199 0.90 13.18 -2.01
C SER A 199 1.77 14.14 -1.20
N THR A 200 1.33 15.39 -1.11
CA THR A 200 1.95 16.42 -0.26
C THR A 200 1.51 16.35 1.19
N ASN A 201 0.54 15.51 1.50
CA ASN A 201 0.00 15.38 2.84
C ASN A 201 1.04 14.71 3.75
N ILE A 202 1.23 15.28 4.93
CA ILE A 202 2.17 14.76 5.93
C ILE A 202 1.38 13.83 6.85
N PHE A 203 1.66 12.54 6.78
CA PHE A 203 1.13 11.54 7.69
C PHE A 203 2.26 10.99 8.55
N GLU A 204 2.00 10.83 9.85
CA GLU A 204 2.88 10.04 10.71
C GLU A 204 2.66 8.56 10.39
N ILE A 205 3.75 7.87 10.08
CA ILE A 205 3.74 6.43 9.80
C ILE A 205 4.56 5.77 10.89
N ASP A 206 3.98 4.77 11.54
CA ASP A 206 4.68 4.00 12.56
C ASP A 206 5.79 3.17 11.89
N PRO A 207 7.07 3.35 12.27
CA PRO A 207 8.21 2.73 11.58
C PRO A 207 8.24 1.21 11.74
N ASN A 208 7.60 0.67 12.77
CA ASN A 208 7.61 -0.76 13.07
C ASN A 208 6.50 -1.51 12.33
N THR A 209 5.33 -0.89 12.19
CA THR A 209 4.13 -1.54 11.63
C THR A 209 3.78 -1.06 10.24
N THR A 210 4.43 -0.01 9.72
CA THR A 210 4.12 0.65 8.43
C THR A 210 2.71 1.24 8.35
N LEU A 211 2.03 1.36 9.50
CA LEU A 211 0.66 1.85 9.60
C LEU A 211 0.62 3.36 9.78
N ILE A 212 -0.47 3.95 9.32
CA ILE A 212 -0.75 5.37 9.52
C ILE A 212 -1.16 5.60 10.98
N VAL A 213 -0.59 6.63 11.58
CA VAL A 213 -1.05 7.23 12.82
C VAL A 213 -1.95 8.42 12.43
N PRO A 214 -3.28 8.26 12.44
CA PRO A 214 -4.18 9.33 12.05
C PRO A 214 -4.13 10.49 13.06
N SER A 215 -4.12 11.72 12.55
CA SER A 215 -4.28 12.96 13.33
C SER A 215 -5.73 13.44 13.39
N GLU A 216 -6.58 12.94 12.48
CA GLU A 216 -7.97 13.33 12.32
C GLU A 216 -8.86 12.10 12.33
N ASN A 217 -10.14 12.29 12.66
CA ASN A 217 -11.13 11.22 12.73
C ASN A 217 -11.25 10.45 11.40
N VAL A 218 -10.94 9.15 11.44
CA VAL A 218 -11.02 8.22 10.30
C VAL A 218 -12.37 7.49 10.24
N VAL A 219 -13.25 7.70 11.21
CA VAL A 219 -14.63 7.17 11.18
C VAL A 219 -15.51 8.11 10.38
N PRO A 220 -16.20 7.65 9.32
CA PRO A 220 -17.10 8.50 8.54
C PRO A 220 -18.20 9.14 9.40
N THR A 221 -18.50 10.42 9.14
CA THR A 221 -19.55 11.18 9.86
C THR A 221 -20.90 10.50 9.79
N GLU A 222 -21.23 9.97 8.62
CA GLU A 222 -22.33 9.03 8.45
C GLU A 222 -21.72 7.63 8.62
N MET A 223 -21.84 7.06 9.82
CA MET A 223 -21.64 5.62 9.96
C MET A 223 -22.64 4.97 9.01
N LEU A 224 -22.20 4.57 7.81
CA LEU A 224 -23.04 3.93 6.82
C LEU A 224 -23.46 2.59 7.42
N PHE A 225 -24.61 2.59 8.07
CA PHE A 225 -25.17 1.45 8.78
C PHE A 225 -25.66 0.40 7.77
N ARG A 226 -24.75 -0.41 7.20
CA ARG A 226 -25.09 -1.50 6.27
C ARG A 226 -24.89 -2.87 6.91
N TRP A 227 -26.00 -3.57 7.15
CA TRP A 227 -26.05 -4.87 7.81
C TRP A 227 -25.44 -6.05 7.00
N ASP A 228 -24.84 -5.84 5.83
CA ASP A 228 -24.39 -6.96 5.01
C ASP A 228 -23.02 -7.50 5.42
N SER A 229 -22.94 -8.83 5.52
CA SER A 229 -21.71 -9.59 5.81
C SER A 229 -20.62 -9.46 4.74
N ASN A 230 -20.90 -8.73 3.65
CA ASN A 230 -20.08 -8.71 2.45
C ASN A 230 -19.61 -7.30 2.04
N THR A 231 -19.85 -6.24 2.84
CA THR A 231 -19.50 -4.85 2.48
C THR A 231 -18.92 -4.10 3.71
N VAL A 232 -17.61 -3.85 3.73
CA VAL A 232 -16.98 -2.52 3.53
C VAL A 232 -17.18 -1.55 4.73
N GLY A 233 -16.15 -1.36 5.57
CA GLY A 233 -16.01 -0.20 6.47
C GLY A 233 -17.20 0.08 7.40
N CYS A 234 -17.84 -0.98 7.90
CA CYS A 234 -19.20 -0.93 8.42
C CYS A 234 -19.29 -1.38 9.88
N LEU A 235 -20.42 -1.03 10.50
CA LEU A 235 -20.94 -1.69 11.67
C LEU A 235 -21.23 -3.17 11.36
N ILE A 236 -20.37 -4.08 11.80
CA ILE A 236 -20.53 -5.53 11.60
C ILE A 236 -21.53 -6.15 12.58
N SER A 237 -21.78 -5.50 13.71
CA SER A 237 -22.73 -5.98 14.72
C SER A 237 -23.42 -4.80 15.40
N GLY A 238 -24.71 -4.94 15.67
CA GLY A 238 -25.59 -3.87 16.16
C GLY A 238 -26.75 -3.61 15.21
N ILE A 239 -27.89 -3.20 15.75
CA ILE A 239 -29.09 -2.88 14.98
C ILE A 239 -29.10 -1.37 14.77
N PRO A 240 -28.98 -0.90 13.53
CA PRO A 240 -29.09 0.53 13.27
C PRO A 240 -30.53 0.99 13.39
N VAL A 241 -30.73 2.10 14.10
CA VAL A 241 -31.98 2.85 14.06
C VAL A 241 -31.74 4.00 13.08
N ILE A 242 -32.47 3.97 11.96
CA ILE A 242 -32.31 4.83 10.76
C ILE A 242 -31.78 6.21 11.15
N ASN A 243 -30.54 6.50 10.72
CA ASN A 243 -29.83 7.78 10.83
C ASN A 243 -29.75 8.40 12.25
N THR A 244 -29.82 7.60 13.31
CA THR A 244 -29.78 8.14 14.69
C THR A 244 -28.74 7.47 15.58
N HIS A 245 -28.77 6.14 15.71
CA HIS A 245 -27.90 5.42 16.65
C HIS A 245 -27.82 3.92 16.33
N VAL A 246 -26.77 3.27 16.81
CA VAL A 246 -26.66 1.79 16.87
C VAL A 246 -27.23 1.30 18.19
N VAL A 247 -27.95 0.17 18.18
CA VAL A 247 -28.32 -0.52 19.42
C VAL A 247 -27.86 -1.97 19.48
N HIS A 248 -27.58 -2.44 20.69
CA HIS A 248 -27.60 -3.89 20.96
C HIS A 248 -28.27 -4.18 22.30
N MET A 249 -28.88 -5.36 22.42
CA MET A 249 -29.46 -5.83 23.67
C MET A 249 -28.36 -6.33 24.61
N ILE A 250 -28.47 -5.97 25.89
CA ILE A 250 -27.56 -6.40 26.95
C ILE A 250 -27.91 -7.83 27.37
N GLY A 251 -26.91 -8.67 27.60
CA GLY A 251 -27.07 -10.06 28.08
C GLY A 251 -27.16 -11.14 27.00
N ASN A 252 -27.32 -10.77 25.72
CA ASN A 252 -27.47 -11.72 24.61
C ASN A 252 -26.19 -11.99 23.80
N GLN A 253 -25.01 -11.81 24.41
CA GLN A 253 -23.69 -11.88 23.74
C GLN A 253 -23.55 -10.95 22.52
N ARG A 254 -24.47 -9.98 22.35
CA ARG A 254 -24.43 -9.00 21.28
C ARG A 254 -23.52 -7.84 21.65
N CYS A 255 -22.93 -7.23 20.63
CA CYS A 255 -22.05 -6.08 20.77
C CYS A 255 -22.20 -5.18 19.54
N ILE A 256 -21.60 -4.00 19.62
CA ILE A 256 -21.39 -3.11 18.48
C ILE A 256 -19.97 -3.36 17.98
N ILE A 257 -19.79 -3.70 16.71
CA ILE A 257 -18.45 -3.87 16.13
C ILE A 257 -18.33 -2.95 14.93
N TYR A 258 -17.31 -2.09 14.93
CA TYR A 258 -16.91 -1.26 13.80
C TYR A 258 -15.63 -1.81 13.17
N GLN A 259 -15.59 -1.91 11.84
CA GLN A 259 -14.40 -2.31 11.08
C GLN A 259 -13.88 -1.16 10.22
N PHE A 260 -12.57 -0.90 10.30
CA PHE A 260 -11.88 -0.05 9.34
C PHE A 260 -11.57 -0.79 8.05
N PHE A 261 -11.46 -0.07 6.93
CA PHE A 261 -10.98 -0.63 5.66
C PHE A 261 -9.55 -1.12 5.73
N GLN A 262 -8.73 -0.34 6.43
CA GLN A 262 -7.31 -0.57 6.62
C GLN A 262 -6.97 -0.39 8.10
N PRO A 263 -5.90 -1.02 8.58
CA PRO A 263 -5.44 -0.87 9.95
C PRO A 263 -4.85 0.53 10.20
N TYR A 264 -5.06 1.04 11.42
CA TYR A 264 -4.48 2.30 11.90
C TYR A 264 -3.81 2.11 13.25
N VAL A 265 -2.79 2.91 13.57
CA VAL A 265 -2.22 2.98 14.92
C VAL A 265 -2.94 4.08 15.68
N ILE A 266 -3.76 3.69 16.66
CA ILE A 266 -4.61 4.61 17.42
C ILE A 266 -4.36 4.46 18.92
N GLU A 267 -4.69 5.51 19.67
CA GLU A 267 -4.57 5.55 21.13
C GLU A 267 -5.83 6.08 21.83
N SER A 268 -6.84 6.49 21.06
CA SER A 268 -8.05 7.07 21.60
C SER A 268 -9.27 6.77 20.75
N VAL A 269 -10.42 6.68 21.40
CA VAL A 269 -11.75 6.53 20.81
C VAL A 269 -12.72 7.42 21.58
N LYS A 270 -13.60 8.12 20.89
CA LYS A 270 -14.59 9.00 21.48
C LYS A 270 -15.99 8.55 21.07
N VAL A 271 -16.87 8.41 22.06
CA VAL A 271 -18.23 7.88 21.89
C VAL A 271 -19.27 8.84 22.44
N LEU A 272 -20.43 8.89 21.80
CA LEU A 272 -21.59 9.65 22.29
C LEU A 272 -22.70 8.70 22.76
N LEU A 273 -23.11 8.88 24.02
CA LEU A 273 -24.15 8.13 24.70
C LEU A 273 -25.30 9.05 25.11
N ASN A 274 -26.55 8.61 24.98
CA ASN A 274 -27.71 9.40 25.41
C ASN A 274 -28.26 9.00 26.79
N ASP A 275 -28.26 7.70 27.09
CA ASP A 275 -28.82 7.16 28.34
C ASP A 275 -27.68 6.74 29.28
N THR A 276 -27.91 6.82 30.60
CA THR A 276 -26.91 6.41 31.60
C THR A 276 -26.63 4.92 31.45
N CYS A 277 -25.43 4.56 31.05
CA CYS A 277 -25.07 3.17 30.79
C CYS A 277 -23.64 2.86 31.25
N SER A 278 -23.38 1.57 31.38
CA SER A 278 -22.05 1.01 31.64
C SER A 278 -21.63 0.21 30.42
N TYR A 279 -20.37 0.31 30.03
CA TYR A 279 -19.86 -0.35 28.83
C TYR A 279 -18.34 -0.54 28.89
N TYR A 280 -17.84 -1.43 28.05
CA TYR A 280 -16.41 -1.55 27.78
C TYR A 280 -16.12 -1.47 26.28
N ILE A 281 -14.90 -1.06 25.95
CA ILE A 281 -14.35 -1.04 24.60
C ILE A 281 -13.23 -2.07 24.52
N ALA A 282 -13.29 -2.91 23.49
CA ALA A 282 -12.22 -3.81 23.12
C ALA A 282 -11.82 -3.57 21.66
N ILE A 283 -10.56 -3.83 21.35
CA ILE A 283 -9.99 -3.63 20.02
C ILE A 283 -9.38 -4.93 19.49
N SER A 284 -9.25 -5.03 18.16
CA SER A 284 -8.66 -6.18 17.49
C SER A 284 -8.02 -5.80 16.16
N THR A 285 -7.05 -6.58 15.71
CA THR A 285 -6.46 -6.54 14.36
C THR A 285 -7.04 -7.60 13.43
N ASN A 286 -7.65 -8.67 13.96
CA ASN A 286 -8.03 -9.86 13.21
C ASN A 286 -9.45 -10.39 13.51
N LYS A 287 -10.23 -9.69 14.34
CA LYS A 287 -11.61 -10.04 14.78
C LYS A 287 -11.72 -11.29 15.67
N ASN A 288 -10.68 -12.11 15.77
CA ASN A 288 -10.66 -13.33 16.58
C ASN A 288 -10.12 -13.07 18.00
N CYS A 289 -9.05 -12.27 18.09
CA CYS A 289 -8.41 -11.92 19.35
C CYS A 289 -8.79 -10.50 19.76
N TRP A 290 -9.38 -10.33 20.94
CA TRP A 290 -9.86 -9.04 21.44
C TRP A 290 -9.13 -8.64 22.70
N THR A 291 -8.67 -7.39 22.76
CA THR A 291 -8.07 -6.79 23.95
C THR A 291 -9.02 -5.74 24.50
N SER A 292 -9.48 -5.91 25.74
CA SER A 292 -10.24 -4.85 26.43
C SER A 292 -9.29 -3.71 26.78
N VAL A 293 -9.65 -2.49 26.41
CA VAL A 293 -8.79 -1.30 26.57
C VAL A 293 -9.41 -0.20 27.41
N PHE A 294 -10.73 -0.25 27.63
CA PHE A 294 -11.44 0.76 28.39
C PHE A 294 -12.73 0.17 28.96
N GLU A 295 -13.08 0.56 30.18
CA GLU A 295 -14.35 0.20 30.82
C GLU A 295 -14.81 1.39 31.67
N GLU A 296 -16.11 1.68 31.59
CA GLU A 296 -16.70 2.76 32.37
C GLU A 296 -18.14 2.42 32.77
N GLU A 297 -18.53 2.86 33.98
CA GLU A 297 -19.82 2.54 34.57
C GLU A 297 -20.67 3.78 34.85
N ASN A 298 -21.97 3.64 34.60
CA ASN A 298 -23.02 4.63 34.90
C ASN A 298 -22.74 6.04 34.33
N VAL A 299 -22.38 6.13 33.05
CA VAL A 299 -22.05 7.39 32.36
C VAL A 299 -22.99 7.73 31.21
N THR A 300 -23.00 9.01 30.82
CA THR A 300 -23.76 9.59 29.71
C THR A 300 -22.91 10.60 28.93
N GLY A 301 -23.43 11.02 27.77
CA GLY A 301 -22.83 12.08 26.97
C GLY A 301 -21.57 11.64 26.23
N TRP A 302 -20.72 12.61 25.93
CA TRP A 302 -19.44 12.37 25.27
C TRP A 302 -18.44 11.76 26.23
N ARG A 303 -17.89 10.61 25.85
CA ARG A 303 -16.85 9.89 26.61
C ARG A 303 -15.65 9.65 25.72
N ILE A 304 -14.46 9.86 26.28
CA ILE A 304 -13.18 9.63 25.61
C ILE A 304 -12.49 8.47 26.31
N ALA A 305 -12.24 7.41 25.57
CA ALA A 305 -11.41 6.29 25.98
C ALA A 305 -9.99 6.52 25.45
N THR A 306 -9.01 6.55 26.34
CA THR A 306 -7.58 6.59 25.98
C THR A 306 -6.91 5.28 26.40
N PHE A 307 -6.00 4.78 25.58
CA PHE A 307 -5.31 3.52 25.81
C PHE A 307 -3.95 3.52 25.12
N LYS A 308 -3.14 2.48 25.35
CA LYS A 308 -1.81 2.36 24.73
C LYS A 308 -1.92 2.38 23.21
N LYS A 309 -1.16 3.28 22.58
CA LYS A 309 -0.98 3.38 21.12
C LYS A 309 -0.65 2.00 20.51
N GLN A 310 -1.53 1.49 19.66
CA GLN A 310 -1.39 0.16 19.04
C GLN A 310 -2.19 0.02 17.74
N PRO A 311 -1.85 -0.96 16.87
CA PRO A 311 -2.62 -1.28 15.67
C PRO A 311 -4.06 -1.70 15.99
N VAL A 312 -5.02 -1.12 15.27
CA VAL A 312 -6.44 -1.45 15.37
C VAL A 312 -7.07 -1.52 13.98
N MET A 313 -7.86 -2.57 13.78
CA MET A 313 -8.71 -2.75 12.60
C MET A 313 -10.19 -2.88 12.96
N PHE A 314 -10.48 -3.35 14.18
CA PHE A 314 -11.82 -3.52 14.69
C PHE A 314 -11.96 -2.88 16.07
N ILE A 315 -13.07 -2.17 16.28
CA ILE A 315 -13.48 -1.64 17.57
C ILE A 315 -14.77 -2.35 17.97
N LYS A 316 -14.79 -2.95 19.16
CA LYS A 316 -15.95 -3.58 19.76
C LYS A 316 -16.38 -2.78 20.99
N ILE A 317 -17.64 -2.39 21.02
CA ILE A 317 -18.26 -1.65 22.13
C ILE A 317 -19.38 -2.53 22.68
N VAL A 318 -19.35 -2.78 23.99
CA VAL A 318 -20.31 -3.67 24.65
C VAL A 318 -20.91 -2.97 25.85
N GLY A 319 -22.20 -2.67 25.79
CA GLY A 319 -22.98 -2.25 26.95
C GLY A 319 -23.21 -3.39 27.91
N THR A 320 -22.88 -3.17 29.18
CA THR A 320 -23.05 -4.10 30.30
C THR A 320 -24.26 -3.75 31.15
N LYS A 321 -24.64 -2.47 31.23
CA LYS A 321 -25.81 -2.00 31.99
C LYS A 321 -26.46 -0.80 31.32
N ALA A 322 -27.79 -0.81 31.15
CA ALA A 322 -28.57 0.34 30.69
C ALA A 322 -30.03 0.22 31.18
N PRO A 323 -30.72 1.33 31.49
CA PRO A 323 -32.11 1.33 31.97
C PRO A 323 -33.10 0.61 31.04
N SER A 324 -32.90 0.75 29.74
CA SER A 324 -33.77 0.17 28.70
C SER A 324 -33.44 -1.29 28.35
N LYS A 325 -32.43 -1.90 29.00
CA LYS A 325 -31.78 -3.17 28.59
C LYS A 325 -31.21 -3.16 27.16
N CYS A 326 -31.18 -2.00 26.51
CA CYS A 326 -30.58 -1.76 25.21
C CYS A 326 -29.48 -0.72 25.36
N PHE A 327 -28.27 -1.05 24.92
CA PHE A 327 -27.19 -0.09 24.80
C PHE A 327 -27.35 0.68 23.49
N LYS A 328 -27.17 2.01 23.53
CA LYS A 328 -27.35 2.91 22.40
C LYS A 328 -26.09 3.74 22.17
N LEU A 329 -25.52 3.64 20.98
CA LEU A 329 -24.35 4.41 20.55
C LEU A 329 -24.76 5.39 19.44
N TYR A 330 -24.60 6.69 19.68
CA TYR A 330 -25.02 7.73 18.74
C TYR A 330 -23.91 8.14 17.78
N LYS A 331 -22.69 8.26 18.29
CA LYS A 331 -21.53 8.68 17.49
C LYS A 331 -20.27 7.99 17.97
N LEU A 332 -19.35 7.77 17.03
CA LEU A 332 -18.04 7.17 17.21
C LEU A 332 -17.05 8.05 16.44
N GLU A 333 -16.01 8.50 17.11
CA GLU A 333 -14.88 9.23 16.54
C GLU A 333 -13.59 8.49 16.93
N CYS A 334 -12.71 8.29 15.97
CA CYS A 334 -11.43 7.63 16.18
C CYS A 334 -10.40 8.15 15.17
N PRO A 335 -9.24 8.67 15.60
CA PRO A 335 -8.89 9.01 16.98
C PRO A 335 -9.88 10.04 17.57
N ALA A 336 -9.89 10.18 18.89
CA ALA A 336 -10.69 11.20 19.55
C ALA A 336 -10.16 12.59 19.19
N THR A 337 -10.97 13.38 18.48
CA THR A 337 -10.68 14.78 18.12
C THR A 337 -11.43 15.77 18.99
#